data_AF-A0A2J8L5N6-F1
#
_entry.id   AF-A0A2J8L5N6-F1
#
_cell.length_a   1.000
_cell.length_b   1.000
_cell.length_c   1.000
_cell.angle_alpha   90.00
_cell.angle_beta   90.00
_cell.angle_gamma   90.00
#
_symmetry.space_group_name_H-M   'P 1'
#
loop_
_entity.id
_entity.type
_entity.pdbx_description
1 polymer ?
#
loop_
_entity_poly.entity_id
_entity_poly.type
_entity_poly.pdbx_seq_one_letter_code
_entity_poly.pdbx_strand_id
1 'polypeptide(L)'
;EWLPRDSECRLCMSVTTQAGNSSEQAIPQAMLQACVGSWLDREKCKQFVEQHTPQLLTLVPRGWDAHTTCQALGVCGTMSSPLQCIHNPDL
;
A
#
# COMPACT_ATOMS: atom_id res chain seq x y z
N GLU A 1 -12.19 7.24 14.06
CA GLU A 1 -11.05 6.52 14.68
C GLU A 1 -10.59 5.42 13.73
N TRP A 2 -9.32 5.45 13.34
CA TRP A 2 -8.77 4.69 12.21
C TRP A 2 -8.29 3.32 12.71
N LEU A 3 -8.96 2.25 12.30
CA LEU A 3 -8.70 0.88 12.73
C LEU A 3 -7.37 0.33 12.16
N PRO A 4 -6.75 -0.70 12.78
CA PRO A 4 -5.43 -1.27 12.44
C PRO A 4 -5.23 -1.77 11.00
N ARG A 5 -6.28 -1.79 10.16
CA ARG A 5 -6.23 -1.91 8.69
C ARG A 5 -5.49 -0.77 7.99
N ASP A 6 -5.20 0.31 8.71
CA ASP A 6 -4.60 1.51 8.14
C ASP A 6 -3.07 1.47 7.99
N SER A 7 -2.40 0.48 8.60
CA SER A 7 -0.94 0.38 8.48
C SER A 7 -0.50 -0.07 7.08
N GLU A 8 -1.19 -1.05 6.48
CA GLU A 8 -0.90 -1.53 5.13
C GLU A 8 -1.37 -0.56 4.04
N CYS A 9 -2.49 0.11 4.24
CA CYS A 9 -2.95 1.16 3.35
C CYS A 9 -1.94 2.33 3.30
N ARG A 10 -1.46 2.80 4.46
CA ARG A 10 -0.42 3.85 4.52
C ARG A 10 0.91 3.40 3.92
N LEU A 11 1.33 2.15 4.17
CA LEU A 11 2.51 1.56 3.53
C LEU A 11 2.36 1.60 2.01
N CYS A 12 1.23 1.10 1.51
CA CYS A 12 0.94 1.06 0.09
C CYS A 12 0.97 2.45 -0.54
N MET A 13 0.30 3.44 0.06
CA MET A 13 0.27 4.78 -0.48
C MET A 13 1.66 5.39 -0.56
N SER A 14 2.49 5.18 0.47
CA SER A 14 3.86 5.71 0.51
C SER A 14 4.75 5.04 -0.54
N VAL A 15 4.75 3.71 -0.63
CA VAL A 15 5.59 2.99 -1.61
C VAL A 15 5.13 3.25 -3.04
N THR A 16 3.81 3.36 -3.27
CA THR A 16 3.25 3.62 -4.61
C THR A 16 3.55 5.04 -5.06
N THR A 17 3.50 6.01 -4.16
CA THR A 17 3.89 7.40 -4.47
C THR A 17 5.35 7.46 -4.87
N GLN A 18 6.23 6.78 -4.14
CA GLN A 18 7.67 6.77 -4.45
C GLN A 18 7.96 6.01 -5.77
N ALA A 19 7.24 4.91 -6.02
CA ALA A 19 7.31 4.16 -7.27
C ALA A 19 6.88 4.99 -8.48
N GLY A 20 5.77 5.74 -8.38
CA GLY A 20 5.27 6.58 -9.46
C GLY A 20 6.17 7.78 -9.80
N ASN A 21 7.01 8.20 -8.85
CA ASN A 21 8.04 9.23 -9.07
C ASN A 21 9.35 8.67 -9.66
N SER A 22 9.44 7.35 -9.89
CA SER A 22 10.64 6.67 -10.37
C SER A 22 10.42 6.02 -11.74
N SER A 23 11.50 5.77 -12.47
CA SER A 23 11.45 5.01 -13.72
C SER A 23 10.97 3.57 -13.47
N GLU A 24 10.29 2.95 -14.44
CA GLU A 24 9.72 1.59 -14.29
C GLU A 24 10.73 0.54 -13.82
N GLN A 25 11.97 0.60 -14.34
CA GLN A 25 13.07 -0.30 -13.96
C GLN A 25 13.57 -0.09 -12.52
N ALA A 26 13.27 1.06 -11.92
CA ALA A 26 13.70 1.46 -10.57
C ALA A 26 12.56 1.39 -9.53
N ILE A 27 11.32 1.08 -9.94
CA ILE A 27 10.16 0.93 -9.05
C ILE A 27 10.46 0.10 -7.78
N PRO A 28 11.02 -1.12 -7.86
CA PRO A 28 11.24 -1.93 -6.65
C PRO A 28 12.21 -1.26 -5.67
N GLN A 29 13.25 -0.60 -6.17
CA GLN A 29 14.20 0.12 -5.33
C GLN A 29 13.57 1.38 -4.72
N ALA A 30 12.75 2.10 -5.50
CA ALA A 30 12.02 3.26 -5.02
C ALA A 30 11.07 2.91 -3.87
N MET A 31 10.37 1.78 -3.98
CA MET A 31 9.47 1.29 -2.92
C MET A 31 10.23 0.94 -1.65
N LEU A 32 11.39 0.31 -1.75
CA LEU A 32 12.27 0.05 -0.60
C LEU A 32 12.81 1.34 0.04
N GLN A 33 13.09 2.37 -0.76
CA GLN A 33 13.49 3.68 -0.24
C GLN A 33 12.37 4.36 0.55
N ALA A 34 11.11 4.19 0.14
CA ALA A 34 9.98 4.68 0.93
C ALA A 34 9.95 4.05 2.33
N CYS A 35 10.38 2.79 2.47
CA CYS A 35 10.51 2.13 3.77
C CYS A 35 11.60 2.70 4.67
N VAL A 36 12.65 3.30 4.10
CA VAL A 36 13.77 3.88 4.87
C VAL A 36 13.38 5.24 5.46
N GLY A 37 12.57 6.02 4.73
CA GLY A 37 12.10 7.33 5.17
C GLY A 37 10.82 7.32 6.01
N SER A 38 10.14 6.18 6.13
CA SER A 38 8.86 6.11 6.86
C SER A 38 9.05 5.86 8.36
N TRP A 39 8.16 6.42 9.18
CA TRP A 39 8.01 6.11 10.61
C TRP A 39 7.63 4.63 10.88
N LEU A 40 7.23 3.89 9.85
CA LEU A 40 6.71 2.53 9.99
C LEU A 40 7.83 1.54 10.24
N ASP A 41 7.50 0.40 10.86
CA ASP A 41 8.40 -0.73 11.02
C ASP A 41 9.04 -1.10 9.68
N ARG A 42 10.33 -0.78 9.54
CA ARG A 42 11.09 -0.95 8.30
C ARG A 42 11.04 -2.38 7.79
N GLU A 43 11.09 -3.37 8.68
CA GLU A 43 10.98 -4.78 8.30
C GLU A 43 9.59 -5.13 7.79
N LYS A 44 8.53 -4.63 8.42
CA LYS A 44 7.14 -4.79 7.95
C LYS A 44 6.94 -4.13 6.58
N CYS A 45 7.53 -2.97 6.36
CA CYS A 45 7.48 -2.28 5.07
C CYS A 45 8.22 -3.06 3.98
N LYS A 46 9.43 -3.57 4.26
CA LYS A 46 10.16 -4.40 3.29
C LYS A 46 9.37 -5.64 2.91
N GLN A 47 8.85 -6.36 3.90
CA GLN A 47 8.01 -7.54 3.66
C GLN A 47 6.78 -7.21 2.82
N PHE A 48 6.13 -6.07 3.09
CA PHE A 48 5.03 -5.57 2.26
C PHE A 48 5.48 -5.31 0.82
N VAL A 49 6.58 -4.59 0.63
CA VAL A 49 7.13 -4.30 -0.70
C VAL A 49 7.47 -5.59 -1.43
N GLU A 50 8.18 -6.52 -0.82
CA GLU A 50 8.55 -7.80 -1.43
C GLU A 50 7.32 -8.61 -1.88
N GLN A 51 6.26 -8.63 -1.06
CA GLN A 51 5.03 -9.36 -1.36
C GLN A 51 4.18 -8.68 -2.46
N HIS A 52 4.15 -7.34 -2.49
CA HIS A 52 3.25 -6.59 -3.37
C HIS A 52 3.92 -5.97 -4.60
N THR A 53 5.25 -5.92 -4.66
CA THR A 53 6.02 -5.44 -5.83
C THR A 53 5.53 -6.01 -7.17
N PRO A 54 5.32 -7.32 -7.36
CA PRO A 54 4.88 -7.84 -8.66
C PRO A 54 3.52 -7.29 -9.09
N GLN A 55 2.60 -7.07 -8.14
CA GLN A 55 1.30 -6.48 -8.42
C GLN A 55 1.45 -4.98 -8.70
N LEU A 56 2.24 -4.27 -7.89
CA LEU A 56 2.46 -2.84 -8.02
C LEU A 56 3.19 -2.48 -9.33
N LEU A 57 4.09 -3.33 -9.82
CA LEU A 57 4.72 -3.18 -11.15
C LEU A 57 3.70 -3.20 -12.30
N THR A 58 2.52 -3.81 -12.13
CA THR A 58 1.46 -3.81 -13.14
C THR A 58 0.43 -2.68 -12.97
N LEU A 59 0.41 -2.06 -11.79
CA LEU A 59 -0.57 -1.03 -11.42
C LEU A 59 0.02 0.38 -11.53
N VAL A 60 1.24 0.60 -11.03
CA VAL A 60 1.96 1.89 -11.08
C VAL A 60 2.06 2.47 -12.50
N PRO A 61 2.46 1.73 -13.56
CA PRO A 61 2.59 2.30 -14.90
C PRO A 61 1.24 2.70 -15.54
N ARG A 62 0.09 2.39 -14.91
CA ARG A 62 -1.22 2.85 -15.39
C ARG A 62 -1.46 4.34 -15.15
N GLY A 63 -0.56 5.01 -14.40
CA GLY A 63 -0.68 6.43 -14.09
C GLY A 63 -1.81 6.73 -13.09
N TRP A 64 -2.22 5.74 -12.31
CA TRP A 64 -3.24 5.91 -11.27
C TRP A 64 -2.62 6.54 -10.01
N ASP A 65 -3.40 7.37 -9.32
CA ASP A 65 -3.02 7.88 -8.01
C ASP A 65 -2.79 6.73 -7.01
N ALA A 66 -1.95 6.99 -6.00
CA ALA A 66 -1.54 6.00 -5.02
C ALA A 66 -2.74 5.34 -4.30
N HIS A 67 -3.77 6.12 -3.99
CA HIS A 67 -4.99 5.61 -3.34
C HIS A 67 -5.74 4.61 -4.24
N THR A 68 -5.97 4.95 -5.50
CA THR A 68 -6.65 4.09 -6.48
C THR A 68 -5.87 2.79 -6.71
N THR A 69 -4.54 2.88 -6.83
CA THR A 69 -3.67 1.72 -6.93
C THR A 69 -3.75 0.82 -5.70
N CYS A 70 -3.75 1.40 -4.50
CA CYS A 70 -3.83 0.65 -3.25
C CYS A 70 -5.22 0.06 -2.97
N GLN A 71 -6.28 0.67 -3.51
CA GLN A 71 -7.61 0.08 -3.52
C GLN A 71 -7.67 -1.10 -4.49
N ALA A 72 -7.09 -0.97 -5.69
CA ALA A 72 -7.00 -2.06 -6.66
C ALA A 72 -6.16 -3.25 -6.14
N LEU A 73 -5.13 -2.96 -5.34
CA LEU A 73 -4.34 -3.95 -4.62
C LEU A 73 -5.10 -4.60 -3.45
N GLY A 74 -6.24 -4.02 -3.04
CA GLY A 74 -7.08 -4.53 -1.95
C GLY A 74 -6.58 -4.22 -0.53
N VAL A 75 -5.52 -3.41 -0.40
CA VAL A 75 -4.89 -3.06 0.89
C VAL A 75 -5.49 -1.80 1.50
N CYS A 76 -6.03 -0.90 0.67
CA CYS A 76 -6.89 0.20 1.13
C CYS A 76 -8.35 -0.17 0.90
N GLY A 77 -9.15 -0.19 1.97
CA GLY A 77 -10.60 -0.32 1.83
C GLY A 77 -11.22 0.96 1.28
N THR A 78 -12.18 0.84 0.36
CA THR A 78 -13.20 1.88 0.24
C THR A 78 -14.03 1.85 1.53
N MET A 79 -14.51 3.00 2.02
CA MET A 79 -15.41 3.07 3.20
C MET A 79 -16.73 2.27 3.03
N SER A 80 -16.88 1.54 1.93
CA SER A 80 -18.04 0.74 1.54
C SER A 80 -17.69 -0.74 1.30
N SER A 81 -16.68 -1.28 2.00
CA SER A 81 -16.49 -2.73 2.03
C SER A 81 -17.47 -3.36 3.05
N PRO A 82 -18.45 -4.20 2.62
CA PRO A 82 -19.43 -4.84 3.51
C PRO A 82 -18.81 -5.80 4.54
N LEU A 83 -17.49 -6.02 4.49
CA LEU A 83 -16.74 -6.79 5.48
C LEU A 83 -16.54 -6.06 6.82
N GLN A 84 -16.89 -4.77 6.92
CA GLN A 84 -16.98 -4.07 8.22
C GLN A 84 -18.15 -4.59 9.08
N CYS A 85 -19.09 -5.36 8.51
CA CYS A 85 -20.22 -5.92 9.26
C CYS A 85 -19.87 -7.17 10.09
N ILE A 86 -18.70 -7.78 9.92
CA ILE A 86 -18.35 -9.04 10.62
C ILE A 86 -17.40 -8.83 11.82
N HIS A 87 -16.84 -7.63 12.00
CA HIS A 87 -15.84 -7.37 13.04
C HIS A 87 -16.35 -6.58 14.26
N ASN A 88 -17.64 -6.68 14.55
CA ASN A 88 -18.20 -6.30 15.85
C ASN A 88 -18.42 -7.56 16.71
N PRO A 89 -17.42 -8.05 17.48
CA PRO A 89 -17.69 -8.93 18.59
C PRO A 89 -18.03 -8.08 19.82
N ASP A 90 -19.15 -7.35 19.79
CA ASP A 90 -19.76 -6.81 21.02
C ASP A 90 -21.25 -6.49 20.79
N LEU A 91 -22.03 -7.56 20.72
CA LEU A 91 -23.43 -7.53 21.15
C LEU A 91 -23.68 -8.74 22.06
#